data_AF-A0A967HZ16-F1
#
_entry.id   AF-A0A967HZ16-F1
#
_cell.length_a   1.000
_cell.length_b   1.000
_cell.length_c   1.000
_cell.angle_alpha   90.00
_cell.angle_beta   90.00
_cell.angle_gamma   90.00
#
_symmetry.space_group_name_H-M   'P 1'
#
loop_
_entity.id
_entity.type
_entity.pdbx_description
1 polymer ?
#
loop_
_entity_poly.entity_id
_entity_poly.type
_entity_poly.pdbx_seq_one_letter_code
_entity_poly.pdbx_strand_id
1 'polypeptide(L)' 'MVFKLEEMNAACFICYDLRFPELFRAVVEQCGLILVIASWPAVRHPHWDLLLRARAVESQCFVVG' A
#
# COMPACT_ATOMS: atom_id res chain seq x y z
N MET A 1 -3.68 -9.49 4.45
CA MET A 1 -3.77 -10.82 3.78
C MET A 1 -2.84 -10.77 2.57
N VAL A 2 -1.89 -11.71 2.48
CA VAL A 2 -0.98 -11.83 1.33
C VAL A 2 -1.50 -12.93 0.42
N PHE A 3 -1.49 -12.71 -0.88
CA PHE A 3 -1.92 -13.67 -1.89
C PHE A 3 -0.98 -13.61 -3.09
N LYS A 4 -0.97 -14.68 -3.90
CA LYS A 4 -0.15 -14.75 -5.11
C LYS A 4 -0.90 -14.12 -6.28
N LEU A 5 -0.27 -13.15 -6.95
CA LEU A 5 -0.73 -12.53 -8.18
C LEU A 5 0.31 -12.80 -9.26
N GLU A 6 -0.02 -13.72 -10.17
CA GLU A 6 0.92 -14.27 -11.15
C GLU A 6 2.21 -14.78 -10.49
N GLU A 7 3.35 -14.14 -10.74
CA GLU A 7 4.65 -14.51 -10.19
C GLU A 7 5.04 -13.72 -8.93
N MET A 8 4.22 -12.79 -8.47
CA MET A 8 4.54 -11.91 -7.34
C MET A 8 3.54 -12.07 -6.20
N ASN A 9 4.03 -12.03 -4.96
CA ASN A 9 3.16 -11.94 -3.79
C ASN A 9 2.66 -10.50 -3.62
N ALA A 10 1.35 -10.35 -3.46
CA ALA A 10 0.67 -9.09 -3.29
C ALA A 10 -0.08 -9.03 -1.95
N ALA A 11 -0.15 -7.84 -1.37
CA ALA A 11 -1.02 -7.54 -0.23
C ALA A 11 -2.07 -6.50 -0.62
N CYS A 12 -3.29 -6.64 -0.10
CA CYS A 12 -4.36 -5.65 -0.29
C CYS A 12 -4.66 -4.89 1.00
N PHE A 13 -4.83 -3.58 0.87
CA PHE A 13 -5.26 -2.65 1.90
C PHE A 13 -6.32 -1.70 1.35
N ILE A 14 -6.96 -0.96 2.24
CA ILE A 14 -7.87 0.12 1.88
C ILE A 14 -7.25 1.48 2.17
N CYS A 15 -7.82 2.54 1.58
CA CYS A 15 -7.21 3.87 1.63
C CYS A 15 -6.96 4.40 3.04
N TYR A 16 -7.80 4.08 4.02
CA TYR A 16 -7.60 4.52 5.40
C TYR A 16 -6.34 3.92 6.05
N ASP A 17 -5.94 2.72 5.64
CA ASP A 17 -4.80 1.99 6.19
C ASP A 17 -3.47 2.72 5.95
N LEU A 18 -3.36 3.50 4.85
CA LEU A 18 -2.16 4.29 4.52
C LEU A 18 -1.63 5.17 5.67
N ARG A 19 -2.53 5.52 6.60
CA ARG A 19 -2.24 6.34 7.78
C ARG A 19 -1.45 5.60 8.86
N PHE A 20 -1.36 4.26 8.78
CA PHE A 20 -0.75 3.38 9.77
C PHE A 20 0.40 2.59 9.13
N PRO A 21 1.65 3.10 9.17
CA PRO A 21 2.79 2.41 8.56
C PRO A 21 3.02 1.00 9.11
N GLU A 22 2.61 0.71 10.34
CA GLU A 22 2.74 -0.59 11.01
C GLU A 22 2.00 -1.70 10.26
N LEU A 23 0.85 -1.39 9.64
CA LEU A 23 0.07 -2.36 8.88
C LEU A 23 0.82 -2.84 7.63
N PHE A 24 1.57 -1.94 6.99
CA PHE A 24 2.38 -2.23 5.82
C PHE A 24 3.63 -3.01 6.25
N ARG A 25 4.29 -2.57 7.33
CA ARG A 25 5.47 -3.26 7.90
C ARG A 25 5.19 -4.74 8.21
N ALA A 26 3.98 -5.08 8.63
CA ALA A 26 3.58 -6.45 8.94
C ALA A 26 3.61 -7.43 7.74
N VAL A 27 3.65 -6.93 6.50
CA VAL A 27 3.59 -7.77 5.29
C VAL A 27 4.81 -7.64 4.36
N VAL A 28 5.74 -6.71 4.63
CA VAL A 28 6.84 -6.36 3.69
C VAL A 28 7.79 -7.50 3.37
N GLU A 29 8.00 -8.43 4.30
CA GLU A 29 8.85 -9.61 4.07
C GLU A 29 8.15 -10.68 3.21
N GLN A 30 6.84 -10.56 3.01
CA GLN A 30 6.01 -11.58 2.37
C GLN A 30 5.51 -11.15 0.99
N CYS A 31 5.54 -9.85 0.64
CA CYS A 31 5.02 -9.32 -0.62
C CYS A 31 5.98 -8.33 -1.30
N GLY A 32 5.99 -8.34 -2.64
CA GLY A 32 6.67 -7.33 -3.45
C GLY A 32 5.72 -6.25 -3.99
N LEU A 33 4.42 -6.47 -3.87
CA LEU A 33 3.37 -5.58 -4.37
C LEU A 33 2.32 -5.31 -3.30
N ILE A 34 1.88 -4.05 -3.22
CA ILE A 34 0.83 -3.60 -2.34
C ILE A 34 -0.22 -2.87 -3.16
N LEU A 35 -1.46 -3.32 -3.06
CA LEU A 35 -2.62 -2.71 -3.72
C LEU A 35 -3.44 -1.97 -2.65
N VAL A 36 -3.73 -0.70 -2.89
CA VAL A 36 -4.51 0.15 -1.99
C VAL A 36 -5.80 0.56 -2.68
N ILE A 37 -6.90 -0.07 -2.32
CA ILE A 37 -8.21 0.24 -2.90
C ILE A 37 -8.77 1.49 -2.21
N ALA A 38 -9.23 2.47 -2.99
CA ALA A 38 -9.59 3.77 -2.45
C ALA A 38 -10.92 4.35 -2.93
N SER A 39 -11.60 4.98 -1.98
CA SER A 39 -12.56 6.06 -2.22
C SER A 39 -12.05 7.30 -1.47
N TRP A 40 -11.00 7.93 -2.02
CA TRP A 40 -10.31 9.04 -1.37
C TRP A 40 -10.87 10.39 -1.86
N PRO A 41 -11.25 11.32 -0.97
CA PRO A 41 -11.79 12.61 -1.39
C PRO A 41 -10.77 13.48 -2.14
N ALA A 42 -11.21 14.09 -3.25
CA ALA A 42 -10.36 14.92 -4.11
C ALA A 42 -9.64 16.06 -3.36
N VAL A 43 -10.29 16.67 -2.37
CA VAL A 43 -9.69 17.74 -1.52
C VAL A 43 -8.45 17.28 -0.76
N ARG A 44 -8.25 15.96 -0.58
CA ARG A 44 -7.10 15.36 0.11
C ARG A 44 -6.16 14.61 -0.84
N HIS A 45 -6.24 14.79 -2.16
CA HIS A 45 -5.34 14.15 -3.11
C HIS A 45 -3.85 14.30 -2.77
N PRO A 46 -3.35 15.46 -2.27
CA PRO A 46 -1.93 15.56 -1.92
C PRO A 46 -1.49 14.58 -0.81
N HIS A 47 -2.39 14.22 0.11
CA HIS A 47 -2.09 13.23 1.15
C HIS A 47 -2.04 11.81 0.57
N TRP A 48 -2.88 11.54 -0.44
CA TRP A 48 -2.90 10.25 -1.13
C TRP A 48 -1.56 9.97 -1.81
N ASP A 49 -1.09 10.91 -2.63
CA ASP A 49 0.19 10.79 -3.35
C ASP A 49 1.38 10.66 -2.38
N LEU A 50 1.39 11.48 -1.33
CA LEU A 50 2.45 11.48 -0.33
C LEU A 50 2.52 10.14 0.39
N LEU A 51 1.38 9.63 0.87
CA LEU A 51 1.36 8.40 1.66
C LEU A 51 1.67 7.18 0.80
N LEU A 52 1.16 7.08 -0.44
CA LEU A 52 1.50 5.98 -1.35
C LEU A 52 3.01 5.90 -1.59
N ARG A 53 3.64 7.05 -1.90
CA ARG A 53 5.11 7.12 -2.10
C ARG A 53 5.87 6.79 -0.83
N ALA A 54 5.42 7.28 0.33
CA ALA A 54 6.04 6.95 1.60
C ALA A 54 5.99 5.44 1.89
N ARG A 55 4.84 4.78 1.65
CA ARG A 55 4.72 3.32 1.81
C ARG A 55 5.64 2.57 0.87
N ALA A 56 5.74 2.98 -0.39
CA ALA A 56 6.64 2.34 -1.35
C ALA A 56 8.11 2.41 -0.92
N VAL A 57 8.56 3.59 -0.44
CA VAL A 57 9.94 3.77 0.05
C VAL A 57 10.19 2.95 1.31
N GLU A 58 9.30 3.01 2.30
CA GLU A 58 9.48 2.35 3.59
C GLU A 58 9.36 0.83 3.51
N SER A 59 8.46 0.30 2.66
CA SER A 59 8.26 -1.14 2.52
C SER A 59 9.19 -1.79 1.50
N GLN A 60 9.86 -1.00 0.65
CA GLN A 60 10.62 -1.50 -0.50
C GLN A 60 9.74 -2.36 -1.44
N CYS A 61 8.44 -2.05 -1.52
CA CYS A 61 7.47 -2.74 -2.40
C CYS A 61 6.93 -1.77 -3.45
N PHE A 62 6.44 -2.31 -4.57
CA PHE A 62 5.56 -1.54 -5.44
C PHE A 62 4.25 -1.25 -4.71
N VAL A 63 3.76 0.00 -4.79
CA VAL A 63 2.47 0.39 -4.21
C VAL A 63 1.60 1.00 -5.31
N VAL A 64 0.40 0.44 -5.50
CA VAL A 64 -0.57 0.87 -6.51
C VAL A 64 -1.84 1.31 -5.80
N GLY A 65 -2.37 2.48 -6.16
CA GLY A 65 -3.59 3.04 -5.59
C GLY A 65 -4.28 4.00 -6.54
#